data_AF-A0A327WPN3-F1
#
_entry.id   AF-A0A327WPN3-F1
#
_cell.length_a   1.000
_cell.length_b   1.000
_cell.length_c   1.000
_cell.angle_alpha   90.00
_cell.angle_beta   90.00
_cell.angle_gamma   90.00
#
_symmetry.space_group_name_H-M   'P 1'
#
loop_
_entity.id
_entity.type
_entity.pdbx_description
1 polymer ?
#
loop_
_entity_poly.entity_id
_entity_poly.type
_entity_poly.pdbx_seq_one_letter_code
_entity_poly.pdbx_strand_id
1 'polypeptide(L)'
;MEFLNSIFVSENYAMIAIVGVIAIALWFLPAILALFFNRKHFKLILLACIPAGLSFIAWSGVMIWATTGKVVDKYSKKTESEPQA
;
A
#
# COMPACT_ATOMS: atom_id res chain seq x y z
N MET A 1 -5.27 24.16 -6.79
CA MET A 1 -6.51 23.56 -7.35
C MET A 1 -6.73 23.92 -8.80
N GLU A 2 -6.33 25.11 -9.27
CA GLU A 2 -6.47 25.52 -10.67
C GLU A 2 -5.75 24.59 -11.65
N PHE A 3 -4.51 24.20 -11.36
CA PHE A 3 -3.76 23.25 -12.18
C PHE A 3 -4.50 21.91 -12.39
N LEU A 4 -5.05 21.32 -11.31
CA LEU A 4 -5.81 20.07 -11.40
C LEU A 4 -7.10 20.25 -12.22
N ASN A 5 -7.79 21.39 -12.07
CA ASN A 5 -8.95 21.71 -12.90
C ASN A 5 -8.58 21.77 -14.39
N SER A 6 -7.45 22.40 -14.73
CA SER A 6 -6.97 22.45 -16.12
C SER A 6 -6.65 21.06 -16.69
N ILE A 7 -6.19 20.12 -15.86
CA ILE A 7 -5.95 18.72 -16.28
C ILE A 7 -7.27 17.97 -16.48
N PHE A 8 -8.23 18.10 -15.58
CA PHE A 8 -9.52 17.39 -15.70
C PHE A 8 -10.44 17.96 -16.78
N VAL A 9 -10.32 19.25 -17.10
CA VAL A 9 -11.07 19.93 -18.18
C VAL A 9 -10.33 19.82 -19.53
N SER A 10 -9.12 19.26 -19.53
CA SER A 10 -8.34 19.02 -20.76
C SER A 10 -9.04 17.99 -21.65
N GLU A 11 -9.15 18.26 -22.96
CA GLU A 11 -9.57 17.25 -23.95
C GLU A 11 -8.49 16.18 -24.18
N ASN A 12 -7.34 16.27 -23.50
CA ASN A 12 -6.26 15.31 -23.61
C ASN A 12 -6.50 14.10 -22.67
N TYR A 13 -7.33 13.17 -23.15
CA TYR A 13 -7.67 11.93 -22.44
C TYR A 13 -6.45 11.10 -22.02
N ALA A 14 -5.35 11.14 -22.80
CA ALA A 14 -4.12 10.43 -22.44
C ALA A 14 -3.50 10.99 -21.15
N MET A 15 -3.52 12.31 -20.99
CA MET A 15 -2.99 12.96 -19.79
C MET A 15 -3.86 12.67 -18.56
N ILE A 16 -5.19 12.69 -18.74
CA ILE A 16 -6.15 12.31 -17.68
C ILE A 16 -5.93 10.86 -17.25
N ALA A 17 -5.76 9.95 -18.22
CA ALA A 17 -5.50 8.54 -17.94
C ALA A 17 -4.20 8.34 -17.14
N ILE A 18 -3.11 9.00 -17.53
CA ILE A 18 -1.81 8.94 -16.82
C ILE A 18 -1.97 9.41 -15.37
N VAL A 19 -2.62 10.55 -15.15
CA VAL A 19 -2.84 11.09 -13.81
C VAL A 19 -3.73 10.15 -12.98
N GLY A 20 -4.77 9.56 -13.58
CA GLY A 20 -5.60 8.55 -12.93
C GLY A 20 -4.80 7.31 -12.50
N VAL A 21 -3.92 6.80 -13.36
CA VAL A 21 -3.03 5.67 -13.03
C VAL A 21 -2.08 6.03 -11.89
N ILE A 22 -1.48 7.22 -11.92
CA ILE A 22 -0.59 7.70 -10.85
C ILE A 22 -1.36 7.82 -9.53
N ALA A 23 -2.58 8.35 -9.56
CA ALA A 23 -3.43 8.47 -8.38
C ALA A 23 -3.76 7.10 -7.77
N ILE A 24 -4.11 6.11 -8.60
CA ILE A 24 -4.35 4.73 -8.15
C ILE A 24 -3.07 4.11 -7.59
N ALA A 25 -1.93 4.31 -8.26
CA ALA A 25 -0.64 3.78 -7.80
C ALA A 25 -0.23 4.38 -6.45
N LEU A 26 -0.47 5.67 -6.23
CA LEU A 26 -0.24 6.33 -4.93
C LEU A 26 -1.24 5.86 -3.88
N TRP A 27 -2.50 5.67 -4.23
CA TRP A 27 -3.53 5.15 -3.32
C TRP A 27 -3.18 3.74 -2.81
N PHE A 28 -2.69 2.88 -3.71
CA PHE A 28 -2.27 1.51 -3.43
C PHE A 28 -0.76 1.35 -3.16
N LEU A 29 -0.04 2.45 -2.90
CA LEU A 29 1.40 2.41 -2.61
C LEU A 29 1.77 1.42 -1.48
N PRO A 30 1.01 1.31 -0.36
CA PRO A 30 1.29 0.33 0.69
C PRO A 30 1.21 -1.12 0.19
N ALA A 31 0.27 -1.41 -0.71
CA ALA A 31 0.13 -2.73 -1.30
C ALA A 31 1.30 -3.05 -2.24
N ILE A 32 1.78 -2.08 -3.02
CA ILE A 32 2.97 -2.24 -3.86
C ILE A 32 4.19 -2.56 -2.99
N LEU A 33 4.40 -1.81 -1.90
CA LEU A 33 5.47 -2.08 -0.93
C LEU A 33 5.36 -3.49 -0.33
N ALA A 34 4.15 -3.91 0.04
CA ALA A 34 3.90 -5.24 0.58
C ALA A 34 4.21 -6.36 -0.43
N LEU A 35 4.07 -6.10 -1.74
CA LEU A 35 4.40 -7.07 -2.77
C LEU A 35 5.92 -7.37 -2.79
N PHE A 36 6.77 -6.39 -2.49
CA PHE A 36 8.23 -6.61 -2.42
C PHE A 36 8.71 -7.11 -1.05
N PHE A 37 8.17 -6.54 0.03
CA PHE A 37 8.66 -6.84 1.38
C PHE A 37 7.94 -8.03 2.03
N ASN A 38 6.66 -8.23 1.75
CA ASN A 38 5.83 -9.16 2.52
C ASN A 38 4.78 -9.91 1.67
N ARG A 39 5.25 -10.63 0.63
CA ARG A 39 4.43 -11.42 -0.32
C ARG A 39 3.33 -12.27 0.35
N LYS A 40 3.57 -12.78 1.56
CA LYS A 40 2.57 -13.55 2.33
C LYS A 40 1.38 -12.72 2.82
N HIS A 41 1.64 -11.53 3.37
CA HIS A 41 0.59 -10.66 3.92
C HIS A 41 0.05 -9.64 2.91
N PHE A 42 0.58 -9.63 1.68
CA PHE A 42 0.14 -8.75 0.59
C PHE A 42 -1.38 -8.74 0.41
N LYS A 43 -2.05 -9.91 0.43
CA LYS A 43 -3.53 -9.98 0.26
C LYS A 43 -4.28 -9.22 1.35
N LEU A 44 -3.79 -9.27 2.60
CA LEU A 44 -4.39 -8.57 3.73
C LEU A 44 -4.15 -7.07 3.62
N ILE A 45 -2.94 -6.65 3.24
CA ILE A 45 -2.60 -5.23 3.03
C ILE A 45 -3.42 -4.65 1.88
N LEU A 46 -3.60 -5.40 0.80
CA LEU A 46 -4.40 -4.99 -0.35
C LEU A 46 -5.87 -4.77 0.04
N LEU A 47 -6.46 -5.70 0.79
CA LEU A 47 -7.82 -5.57 1.31
C LEU A 47 -7.95 -4.41 2.28
N ALA A 48 -6.97 -4.22 3.17
CA ALA A 48 -6.94 -3.12 4.11
C ALA A 48 -6.73 -1.76 3.42
N CYS A 49 -6.11 -1.71 2.24
CA CYS A 49 -5.92 -0.49 1.46
C CYS A 49 -7.25 0.11 0.97
N ILE A 50 -8.30 -0.71 0.80
CA ILE A 50 -9.63 -0.26 0.36
C ILE A 50 -10.27 0.66 1.42
N PRO A 51 -10.45 0.25 2.69
CA PRO A 51 -10.92 1.15 3.75
C PRO A 51 -9.84 2.13 4.21
N ALA A 52 -8.56 1.76 4.19
CA ALA A 52 -7.49 2.64 4.65
C ALA A 52 -7.28 3.86 3.75
N GLY A 53 -7.63 3.78 2.47
CA GLY A 53 -7.62 4.93 1.59
C GLY A 53 -8.51 6.09 2.07
N LEU A 54 -9.58 5.79 2.82
CA LEU A 54 -10.48 6.81 3.37
C LEU A 54 -9.88 7.54 4.58
N SER A 55 -8.77 7.08 5.15
CA SER A 55 -8.16 7.66 6.35
C SER A 55 -6.63 7.65 6.28
N PHE A 56 -6.02 8.83 6.35
CA PHE A 56 -4.56 8.99 6.39
C PHE A 56 -3.87 8.18 7.49
N ILE A 57 -4.54 8.02 8.65
CA ILE A 57 -4.00 7.28 9.79
C ILE A 57 -3.95 5.79 9.46
N ALA A 58 -5.04 5.24 8.93
CA ALA A 58 -5.09 3.85 8.51
C ALA A 58 -4.08 3.60 7.38
N TRP A 59 -4.00 4.50 6.40
CA TRP A 59 -3.05 4.42 5.28
C TRP A 59 -1.58 4.39 5.74
N SER A 60 -1.23 5.20 6.75
CA SER A 60 0.10 5.19 7.35
C SER A 60 0.37 3.90 8.14
N GLY A 61 -0.64 3.36 8.84
CA GLY A 61 -0.54 2.09 9.56
C GLY A 61 -0.27 0.90 8.64
N VAL A 62 -1.01 0.77 7.52
CA VAL A 62 -0.73 -0.27 6.52
C VAL A 62 0.63 -0.07 5.84
N MET A 63 1.11 1.17 5.70
CA MET A 63 2.45 1.44 5.14
C MET A 63 3.56 0.90 6.07
N ILE A 64 3.48 1.16 7.37
CA ILE A 64 4.43 0.63 8.36
C ILE A 64 4.34 -0.90 8.42
N TRP A 65 3.13 -1.45 8.35
CA TRP A 65 2.94 -2.90 8.35
C TRP A 65 3.50 -3.56 7.07
N ALA A 66 3.37 -2.89 5.92
CA ALA A 66 3.95 -3.34 4.66
C ALA A 66 5.48 -3.42 4.70
N THR A 67 6.16 -2.48 5.36
CA THR A 67 7.63 -2.46 5.47
C THR A 67 8.15 -3.36 6.58
N THR A 68 7.42 -3.47 7.70
CA THR A 68 7.89 -4.18 8.92
C THR A 68 7.49 -5.65 8.96
N GLY A 69 6.46 -6.08 8.23
CA GLY A 69 5.87 -7.41 8.39
C GLY A 69 6.81 -8.60 8.10
N LYS A 70 7.85 -8.43 7.27
CA LYS A 70 8.87 -9.46 7.04
C LYS A 70 9.73 -9.74 8.27
N VAL A 71 9.95 -8.71 9.09
CA VAL A 71 10.75 -8.80 10.31
C VAL A 71 9.98 -9.61 11.34
N VAL A 72 8.69 -9.29 11.54
CA VAL A 72 7.80 -10.00 12.47
C VAL A 72 7.70 -11.50 12.15
N ASP A 73 7.51 -11.88 10.88
CA ASP A 73 7.43 -13.30 10.47
C ASP A 73 8.72 -14.08 10.82
N LYS A 74 9.88 -13.42 10.78
CA LYS A 74 11.18 -14.02 11.11
C LYS A 74 11.36 -14.24 12.61
N TYR A 75 10.80 -13.36 13.45
CA TYR A 75 10.82 -13.53 14.90
C TYR A 75 9.81 -14.58 15.36
N SER A 76 8.58 -14.58 14.84
CA SER A 76 7.57 -15.60 15.17
C SER A 76 8.04 -17.01 14.83
N LYS A 77 8.68 -17.21 13.67
CA LYS A 77 9.18 -18.53 13.27
C LYS A 77 10.36 -19.02 14.13
N LYS A 78 11.12 -18.11 14.74
CA LYS A 78 12.26 -18.47 15.61
C LYS A 78 11.78 -18.97 16.97
N THR A 79 10.73 -18.36 17.51
CA THR A 79 10.10 -18.76 18.78
C THR A 79 9.42 -20.12 18.71
N GLU A 80 8.89 -20.54 17.55
CA GLU A 80 8.35 -21.89 17.36
C GLU A 80 9.45 -22.97 17.22
N SER A 81 10.68 -22.58 16.86
CA SER A 81 11.80 -23.51 16.64
C SER A 81 12.74 -23.68 17.83
N GLU A 82 12.53 -22.94 18.92
CA GLU A 82 13.19 -23.19 20.20
C GLU A 82 12.30 -24.16 21.00
N PRO A 83 12.69 -25.43 21.18
CA PRO A 83 12.02 -26.29 22.12
C PRO A 83 12.21 -25.65 23.49
N GLN A 84 11.09 -25.47 24.20
CA GLN A 84 11.09 -25.17 25.63
C GLN A 84 12.02 -26.20 26.32
N ALA A 85 13.18 -25.73 26.78
CA ALA A 85 14.09 -26.48 27.62
C ALA A 85 13.65 -26.41 29.09
#